data_AF-A0A1G1EDB9-F1
#
_entry.id   AF-A0A1G1EDB9-F1
#
_cell.length_a   1.000
_cell.length_b   1.000
_cell.length_c   1.000
_cell.angle_alpha   90.00
_cell.angle_beta   90.00
_cell.angle_gamma   90.00
#
_symmetry.space_group_name_H-M   'P 1'
#
loop_
_entity.id
_entity.type
_entity.pdbx_description
1 polymer ?
#
loop_
_entity_poly.entity_id
_entity_poly.type
_entity_poly.pdbx_seq_one_letter_code
_entity_poly.pdbx_strand_id
1 'polypeptide(L)' 'MKKKKKSPHSLLAYRAEEALKRAVAKAIAEHQRQGIPIAIWRDGKVVRVPPDQITVRDVEANYLISNKKRK' A
#
# COMPACT_ATOMS: atom_id res chain seq x y z
N MET A 1 -3.73 16.73 31.69
CA MET A 1 -3.78 16.18 30.30
C MET A 1 -3.08 14.82 30.27
N LYS A 2 -3.81 13.69 30.19
CA LYS A 2 -3.17 12.37 30.12
C LYS A 2 -2.78 12.06 28.67
N LYS A 3 -1.46 12.03 28.38
CA LYS A 3 -0.94 11.59 27.09
C LYS A 3 -1.31 10.11 26.91
N LYS A 4 -2.20 9.79 25.97
CA LYS A 4 -2.52 8.41 25.60
C LYS A 4 -1.25 7.75 25.09
N LYS A 5 -0.66 6.83 25.86
CA LYS A 5 0.48 6.01 25.43
C LYS A 5 0.03 5.21 24.20
N LYS A 6 0.74 5.36 23.06
CA LYS A 6 0.51 4.54 21.86
C LYS A 6 0.62 3.07 22.26
N SER A 7 -0.44 2.29 22.07
CA SER A 7 -0.48 0.88 22.47
C SER A 7 0.53 0.06 21.68
N PRO A 8 1.13 -1.01 22.24
CA PRO A 8 2.10 -1.85 21.53
C PRO A 8 1.55 -2.47 20.23
N HIS A 9 0.23 -2.71 20.16
CA HIS A 9 -0.46 -3.11 18.93
C HIS A 9 -0.31 -2.10 17.79
N SER A 10 -0.26 -0.80 18.10
CA SER A 10 -0.04 0.25 17.09
C SER A 10 1.39 0.23 16.54
N LEU A 11 2.37 -0.23 17.32
CA LEU A 11 3.76 -0.35 16.87
C LEU A 11 3.97 -1.55 15.95
N LEU A 12 3.37 -2.71 16.25
CA LEU A 12 3.44 -3.87 15.37
C LEU A 12 2.76 -3.60 14.03
N ALA A 13 1.55 -3.03 14.06
CA ALA A 13 0.81 -2.69 12.84
C ALA A 13 1.59 -1.70 11.96
N TYR A 14 2.19 -0.67 12.57
CA TYR A 14 3.03 0.29 11.85
C TYR A 14 4.25 -0.37 11.19
N ARG A 15 4.99 -1.21 11.94
CA ARG A 15 6.15 -1.92 11.40
C ARG A 15 5.78 -2.91 10.30
N ALA A 16 4.63 -3.58 10.44
CA ALA A 16 4.11 -4.49 9.42
C ALA A 16 3.72 -3.73 8.14
N GLU A 17 3.07 -2.57 8.26
CA GLU A 17 2.73 -1.70 7.13
C GLU A 17 4.00 -1.21 6.41
N GLU A 18 5.01 -0.75 7.15
CA GLU A 18 6.30 -0.35 6.57
C GLU A 18 6.98 -1.51 5.83
N ALA A 19 7.03 -2.70 6.44
CA ALA A 19 7.63 -3.88 5.82
C ALA A 19 6.89 -4.27 4.53
N LEU A 20 5.55 -4.21 4.54
CA LEU A 20 4.72 -4.49 3.38
C LEU A 20 4.99 -3.48 2.25
N LYS A 21 5.01 -2.18 2.54
CA LYS A 21 5.30 -1.13 1.54
C LYS A 21 6.65 -1.37 0.87
N ARG A 22 7.69 -1.69 1.65
CA ARG A 22 9.03 -2.00 1.13
C ARG A 22 9.03 -3.25 0.25
N ALA A 23 8.34 -4.32 0.66
CA ALA A 23 8.24 -5.55 -0.12
C ALA A 23 7.51 -5.32 -1.46
N VAL A 24 6.40 -4.57 -1.43
CA VAL A 24 5.64 -4.22 -2.64
C VAL A 24 6.48 -3.38 -3.60
N ALA A 25 7.18 -2.36 -3.10
CA ALA A 25 8.07 -1.54 -3.93
C ALA A 25 9.15 -2.39 -4.63
N LYS A 26 9.76 -3.33 -3.90
CA LYS A 26 10.73 -4.27 -4.47
C LYS A 26 10.11 -5.16 -5.55
N ALA A 27 8.92 -5.70 -5.31
CA ALA A 27 8.23 -6.55 -6.28
C ALA A 27 7.88 -5.79 -7.57
N ILE A 28 7.40 -4.55 -7.45
CA ILE A 28 7.09 -3.68 -8.58
C ILE A 28 8.36 -3.37 -9.39
N ALA A 29 9.46 -3.04 -8.73
CA ALA A 29 10.74 -2.80 -9.39
C ALA A 29 11.24 -4.04 -10.16
N GLU A 30 11.09 -5.24 -9.58
CA GLU A 30 11.45 -6.49 -10.27
C GLU A 30 10.57 -6.73 -11.50
N HIS A 31 9.26 -6.53 -11.39
CA HIS A 31 8.34 -6.66 -12.53
C HIS A 31 8.70 -5.70 -13.67
N GLN A 32 9.03 -4.44 -13.32
CA GLN A 32 9.51 -3.48 -14.30
C GLN A 32 10.80 -3.94 -15.00
N ARG A 33 11.79 -4.42 -14.23
CA ARG A 33 13.06 -4.92 -14.80
C ARG A 33 12.89 -6.14 -15.69
N GLN A 34 11.96 -7.02 -15.35
CA GLN A 34 11.69 -8.26 -16.10
C GLN A 34 10.72 -8.04 -17.27
N GLY A 35 10.20 -6.83 -17.48
CA GLY A 35 9.21 -6.58 -18.51
C GLY A 35 7.85 -7.23 -18.22
N ILE A 36 7.55 -7.53 -16.96
CA ILE A 36 6.29 -8.16 -16.53
C ILE A 36 5.29 -7.07 -16.14
N PRO A 37 4.09 -7.04 -16.74
CA PRO A 37 3.06 -6.09 -16.34
C PRO A 37 2.50 -6.40 -14.95
N ILE A 38 2.08 -5.37 -14.23
CA ILE A 38 1.36 -5.52 -12.95
C ILE A 38 -0.14 -5.30 -13.15
N ALA A 39 -0.96 -5.88 -12.27
CA ALA A 39 -2.39 -5.62 -12.22
C ALA A 39 -2.73 -4.80 -10.98
N ILE A 40 -3.46 -3.70 -11.16
CA ILE A 40 -3.97 -2.87 -10.06
C ILE A 40 -5.49 -2.86 -10.08
N TRP A 41 -6.09 -2.68 -8.91
CA TRP A 41 -7.50 -2.38 -8.80
C TRP A 41 -7.70 -0.86 -8.84
N ARG A 42 -8.49 -0.37 -9.78
CA ARG A 42 -8.85 1.05 -9.90
C ARG A 42 -10.31 1.16 -10.30
N ASP A 43 -11.08 1.94 -9.54
CA ASP A 43 -12.49 2.26 -9.82
C ASP A 43 -13.38 1.03 -10.11
N GLY A 44 -13.21 -0.02 -9.30
CA GLY A 44 -14.01 -1.24 -9.41
C GLY A 44 -13.57 -2.18 -10.55
N LYS A 45 -12.43 -1.92 -11.19
CA LYS A 45 -11.92 -2.71 -12.31
C LYS A 45 -10.46 -3.11 -12.10
N VAL A 46 -10.09 -4.24 -12.69
CA VAL A 46 -8.69 -4.65 -12.82
C VAL A 46 -8.08 -3.93 -14.01
N VAL A 47 -7.03 -3.15 -13.77
CA VAL A 47 -6.25 -2.44 -14.80
C VAL A 47 -4.87 -3.07 -14.86
N ARG A 48 -4.46 -3.52 -16.05
CA ARG A 48 -3.08 -3.95 -16.31
C ARG A 48 -2.22 -2.74 -16.64
N VAL A 49 -1.11 -2.60 -15.94
CA VAL A 49 -0.11 -1.54 -16.15
C VAL A 49 1.12 -2.19 -16.78
N PRO A 50 1.51 -1.79 -17.99
CA PRO A 50 2.70 -2.32 -18.63
C PRO A 50 3.98 -1.76 -17.96
N PRO A 51 5.12 -2.47 -18.07
CA PRO A 51 6.36 -2.17 -17.33
C PRO A 51 6.89 -0.73 -17.50
N ASP A 52 6.75 -0.20 -18.71
CA ASP A 52 7.16 1.14 -19.14
C ASP A 52 6.33 2.28 -18.51
N GLN A 53 5.14 1.96 -18.01
CA GLN A 53 4.22 2.92 -17.38
C GLN A 53 4.23 2.83 -15.85
N ILE A 54 5.06 1.96 -15.27
CA ILE A 54 5.21 1.83 -13.82
C ILE A 54 6.04 3.02 -13.30
N THR A 55 5.35 4.05 -12.82
CA THR A 55 5.98 5.17 -12.09
C THR A 55 5.90 4.87 -10.59
N VAL A 56 7.01 4.50 -9.96
CA VAL A 56 7.10 4.36 -8.50
C VAL A 56 7.11 5.77 -7.90
N ARG A 57 5.93 6.29 -7.57
CA ARG A 57 5.79 7.46 -6.70
C ARG A 57 5.11 7.00 -5.42
N ASP A 58 5.84 7.09 -4.30
CA ASP A 58 5.25 7.08 -2.97
C ASP A 58 4.30 8.27 -2.88
N VAL A 59 3.02 8.03 -3.14
CA VAL A 59 1.97 9.00 -2.82
C VAL A 59 1.06 8.29 -1.85
N GLU A 60 1.23 8.65 -0.57
CA GLU A 60 0.18 8.76 0.44
C GLU A 60 -1.10 8.05 0.02
N ALA A 61 -1.13 6.73 0.22
CA ALA A 61 -2.34 5.96 -0.05
C ALA A 61 -3.43 6.52 0.87
N ASN A 62 -4.31 7.35 0.31
CA ASN A 62 -5.54 7.79 0.95
C ASN A 62 -6.46 6.57 1.11
N TYR A 63 -6.16 5.75 2.11
CA TYR A 63 -7.08 4.75 2.61
C TYR A 63 -8.21 5.51 3.29
N LEU A 64 -9.30 5.76 2.56
CA LEU A 64 -10.59 6.04 3.17
C LEU A 64 -10.97 4.78 3.96
N ILE A 65 -10.59 4.73 5.24
CA ILE A 65 -11.12 3.74 6.17
C ILE A 65 -12.62 4.02 6.20
N SER A 66 -13.37 3.25 5.42
CA SER A 66 -14.83 3.25 5.48
C SER A 66 -15.19 2.88 6.92
N ASN A 67 -15.49 3.89 7.74
CA ASN A 67 -16.09 3.72 9.04
C ASN A 67 -17.52 3.24 8.81
N LYS A 68 -17.68 1.97 8.45
CA LYS A 68 -18.98 1.32 8.41
C LYS A 68 -19.39 1.15 9.86
N LYS A 69 -20.21 2.10 10.34
CA LYS A 69 -20.86 2.09 11.65
C LYS A 69 -21.33 0.66 11.95
N ARG A 70 -20.78 0.06 13.00
CA ARG A 70 -21.45 -1.06 13.67
C ARG A 70 -22.72 -0.46 14.30
N LYS A 71 -23.87 -0.90 13.79
CA LYS A 71 -25.16 -0.70 14.45
C LYS A 71 -25.15 -1.42 15.79
#